data_AF-A0A924SE78-F1
#
_entry.id   AF-A0A924SE78-F1
#
_cell.length_a   1.000
_cell.length_b   1.000
_cell.length_c   1.000
_cell.angle_alpha   90.00
_cell.angle_beta   90.00
_cell.angle_gamma   90.00
#
_symmetry.space_group_name_H-M   'P 1'
#
loop_
_entity.id
_entity.type
_entity.pdbx_description
1 polymer ?
#
loop_
_entity_poly.entity_id
_entity_poly.type
_entity_poly.pdbx_seq_one_letter_code
_entity_poly.pdbx_strand_id
1 'polypeptide(L)'
;MRLFRSFRDHRALTRRSAGYAAALMAEPVTADVEWLARDATRGDMDHAQWELRYLRRSLGILVAQRDALDDRTPSEALRALLHRMHKDRNVDGGLLELAERQFNARLSAYRDAFTSRTPGSSTTRVAQNLLAFSGGPIREDEPAVLRGAELVARYLLESNASLRESFGEPQLPEDVAPSMVR
;
A
#
# COMPACT_ATOMS: atom_id res chain seq x y z
N MET A 1 -24.81 18.82 -22.89
CA MET A 1 -23.81 17.74 -23.10
C MET A 1 -22.67 17.67 -22.08
N ARG A 2 -22.35 18.72 -21.29
CA ARG A 2 -21.28 18.67 -20.26
C ARG A 2 -21.59 17.78 -19.05
N LEU A 3 -22.85 17.75 -18.59
CA LEU A 3 -23.27 16.93 -17.44
C LEU A 3 -23.04 15.43 -17.69
N PHE A 4 -23.47 14.91 -18.85
CA PHE A 4 -23.30 13.49 -19.21
C PHE A 4 -21.83 13.06 -19.31
N ARG A 5 -20.92 13.94 -19.77
CA ARG A 5 -19.47 13.68 -19.82
C ARG A 5 -18.89 13.63 -18.41
N SER A 6 -19.23 14.59 -17.55
CA SER A 6 -18.83 14.62 -16.13
C SER A 6 -19.30 13.36 -15.37
N PHE A 7 -20.53 12.90 -15.59
CA PHE A 7 -21.02 11.65 -15.00
C PHE A 7 -20.27 10.41 -15.50
N ARG A 8 -19.94 10.36 -16.80
CA ARG A 8 -19.18 9.24 -17.39
C ARG A 8 -17.76 9.17 -16.85
N ASP A 9 -17.10 10.32 -16.75
CA ASP A 9 -15.72 10.44 -16.26
C ASP A 9 -15.63 10.09 -14.78
N HIS A 10 -16.64 10.50 -13.97
CA HIS A 10 -16.74 10.10 -12.57
C HIS A 10 -16.93 8.58 -12.41
N ARG A 11 -17.87 7.97 -13.16
CA ARG A 11 -18.06 6.50 -13.11
C ARG A 11 -16.83 5.73 -13.57
N ALA A 12 -16.12 6.22 -14.57
CA ALA A 12 -14.87 5.62 -15.03
C ALA A 12 -13.81 5.69 -13.92
N LEU A 13 -13.66 6.83 -13.26
CA LEU A 13 -12.74 7.00 -12.12
C LEU A 13 -13.10 6.05 -10.97
N THR A 14 -14.37 5.98 -10.56
CA THR A 14 -14.83 5.06 -9.51
C THR A 14 -14.52 3.59 -9.84
N ARG A 15 -14.75 3.16 -11.09
CA ARG A 15 -14.43 1.78 -11.51
C ARG A 15 -12.93 1.49 -11.44
N ARG A 16 -12.10 2.42 -11.91
CA ARG A 16 -10.63 2.30 -11.85
C ARG A 16 -10.12 2.23 -10.41
N SER A 17 -10.59 3.13 -9.54
CA SER A 17 -10.28 3.10 -8.11
C SER A 17 -10.75 1.82 -7.43
N ALA A 18 -11.92 1.29 -7.80
CA ALA A 18 -12.41 0.02 -7.29
C ALA A 18 -11.58 -1.17 -7.75
N GLY A 19 -11.04 -1.16 -8.97
CA GLY A 19 -10.09 -2.16 -9.48
C GLY A 19 -8.79 -2.15 -8.71
N TYR A 20 -8.18 -0.98 -8.57
CA TYR A 20 -6.94 -0.81 -7.80
C TYR A 20 -7.10 -1.25 -6.34
N ALA A 21 -8.18 -0.80 -5.68
CA ALA A 21 -8.49 -1.21 -4.32
C ALA A 21 -8.75 -2.73 -4.19
N ALA A 22 -9.18 -3.41 -5.25
CA ALA A 22 -9.29 -4.87 -5.25
C ALA A 22 -7.93 -5.55 -5.17
N ALA A 23 -6.97 -5.08 -5.97
CA ALA A 23 -5.61 -5.62 -6.00
C ALA A 23 -4.88 -5.43 -4.66
N LEU A 24 -5.13 -4.29 -3.99
CA LEU A 24 -4.57 -4.02 -2.64
C LEU A 24 -5.19 -4.89 -1.54
N MET A 25 -6.41 -5.41 -1.75
CA MET A 25 -7.10 -6.31 -0.81
C MET A 25 -6.77 -7.79 -1.06
N ALA A 26 -5.91 -8.11 -2.04
CA ALA A 26 -5.46 -9.47 -2.27
C ALA A 26 -4.73 -10.02 -1.03
N GLU A 27 -4.96 -11.30 -0.74
CA GLU A 27 -4.34 -11.97 0.40
C GLU A 27 -2.83 -12.13 0.20
N PRO A 28 -2.02 -11.95 1.26
CA PRO A 28 -0.59 -12.25 1.23
C PRO A 28 -0.35 -13.72 0.86
N VAL A 29 0.75 -13.99 0.15
CA VAL A 29 1.14 -15.35 -0.22
C VAL A 29 1.54 -16.13 1.04
N THR A 30 1.13 -17.40 1.14
CA THR A 30 1.37 -18.27 2.31
C THR A 30 2.84 -18.30 2.74
N ALA A 31 3.77 -18.39 1.78
CA ALA A 31 5.21 -18.42 2.07
C ALA A 31 5.74 -17.13 2.73
N ASP A 32 5.12 -15.98 2.46
CA ASP A 32 5.46 -14.70 3.11
C ASP A 32 4.90 -14.67 4.54
N VAL A 33 3.67 -15.19 4.74
CA VAL A 33 3.04 -15.31 6.06
C VAL A 33 3.85 -16.24 6.95
N GLU A 34 4.19 -17.44 6.46
CA GLU A 34 4.98 -18.44 7.21
C GLU A 34 6.35 -17.91 7.62
N TRP A 35 6.96 -17.09 6.76
CA TRP A 35 8.23 -16.45 7.07
C TRP A 35 8.08 -15.42 8.18
N LEU A 36 7.16 -14.46 8.03
CA LEU A 36 6.98 -13.42 9.04
C LEU A 36 6.52 -14.04 10.37
N ALA A 37 5.73 -15.11 10.30
CA ALA A 37 5.29 -15.86 11.46
C ALA A 37 6.48 -16.39 12.27
N ARG A 38 7.41 -17.06 11.57
CA ARG A 38 8.63 -17.66 12.14
C ARG A 38 9.59 -16.62 12.68
N ASP A 39 9.84 -15.55 11.92
CA ASP A 39 10.97 -14.65 12.18
C ASP A 39 10.58 -13.47 13.08
N ALA A 40 9.29 -13.17 13.26
CA ALA A 40 8.84 -12.01 14.03
C ALA A 40 7.74 -12.32 15.05
N THR A 41 6.69 -13.04 14.67
CA THR A 41 5.47 -13.17 15.52
C THR A 41 5.47 -14.40 16.45
N ARG A 42 6.63 -15.06 16.65
CA ARG A 42 6.75 -16.29 17.47
C ARG A 42 5.83 -17.43 17.02
N GLY A 43 5.57 -17.53 15.72
CA GLY A 43 4.74 -18.55 15.09
C GLY A 43 3.26 -18.18 14.94
N ASP A 44 2.84 -16.96 15.30
CA ASP A 44 1.47 -16.49 15.13
C ASP A 44 1.18 -16.14 13.64
N MET A 45 0.65 -17.13 12.92
CA MET A 45 0.29 -17.02 11.51
C MET A 45 -0.78 -15.95 11.25
N ASP A 46 -1.73 -15.78 12.17
CA ASP A 46 -2.84 -14.84 12.01
C ASP A 46 -2.34 -13.40 12.18
N HIS A 47 -1.49 -13.16 13.19
CA HIS A 47 -0.82 -11.87 13.36
C HIS A 47 0.04 -11.54 12.15
N ALA A 48 0.87 -12.48 11.69
CA ALA A 48 1.72 -12.28 10.51
C ALA A 48 0.88 -11.95 9.26
N GLN A 49 -0.23 -12.65 9.05
CA GLN A 49 -1.12 -12.40 7.92
C GLN A 49 -1.72 -10.99 7.99
N TRP A 50 -2.14 -10.53 9.16
CA TRP A 50 -2.67 -9.19 9.34
C TRP A 50 -1.65 -8.09 9.09
N GLU A 51 -0.41 -8.24 9.59
CA GLU A 51 0.65 -7.25 9.33
C GLU A 51 0.96 -7.14 7.83
N LEU A 52 0.99 -8.27 7.11
CA LEU A 52 1.19 -8.25 5.66
C LEU A 52 0.01 -7.62 4.90
N ARG A 53 -1.24 -7.82 5.35
CA ARG A 53 -2.41 -7.10 4.82
C ARG A 53 -2.25 -5.59 5.01
N TYR A 54 -1.86 -5.14 6.21
CA TYR A 54 -1.65 -3.72 6.50
C TYR A 54 -0.51 -3.13 5.67
N LEU A 55 0.59 -3.86 5.51
CA LEU A 55 1.73 -3.47 4.69
C LEU A 55 1.29 -3.25 3.24
N ARG A 56 0.66 -4.26 2.61
CA ARG A 56 0.22 -4.19 1.22
C ARG A 56 -0.71 -3.00 0.96
N ARG A 57 -1.71 -2.82 1.83
CA ARG A 57 -2.69 -1.71 1.74
C ARG A 57 -2.01 -0.35 1.90
N SER A 58 -1.09 -0.23 2.85
CA SER A 58 -0.37 1.01 3.10
C SER A 58 0.56 1.39 1.96
N LEU A 59 1.35 0.43 1.45
CA LEU A 59 2.23 0.64 0.30
C LEU A 59 1.44 1.04 -0.95
N GLY A 60 0.27 0.44 -1.17
CA GLY A 60 -0.63 0.83 -2.25
C GLY A 60 -1.10 2.28 -2.17
N ILE A 61 -1.41 2.80 -0.96
CA ILE A 61 -1.72 4.22 -0.77
C ILE A 61 -0.51 5.08 -1.07
N LEU A 62 0.67 4.72 -0.55
CA LEU A 62 1.90 5.49 -0.75
C LEU A 62 2.29 5.58 -2.24
N VAL A 63 2.14 4.47 -2.98
CA VAL A 63 2.34 4.44 -4.44
C VAL A 63 1.32 5.32 -5.15
N ALA A 64 0.04 5.23 -4.80
CA ALA A 64 -0.98 6.09 -5.39
C ALA A 64 -0.75 7.58 -5.10
N GLN A 65 -0.20 7.93 -3.93
CA GLN A 65 0.14 9.32 -3.58
C GLN A 65 1.37 9.83 -4.33
N ARG A 66 2.37 8.97 -4.55
CA ARG A 66 3.64 9.34 -5.18
C ARG A 66 3.55 9.40 -6.70
N ASP A 67 2.93 8.39 -7.29
CA ASP A 67 2.93 8.13 -8.73
C ASP A 67 1.54 8.42 -9.34
N ALA A 68 0.73 9.26 -8.67
CA ALA A 68 -0.59 9.64 -9.15
C ALA A 68 -0.52 10.35 -10.51
N LEU A 69 -1.44 9.97 -11.40
CA LEU A 69 -1.57 10.54 -12.74
C LEU A 69 -2.35 11.87 -12.77
N ASP A 70 -3.10 12.13 -11.69
CA ASP A 70 -3.98 13.30 -11.49
C ASP A 70 -4.24 13.48 -9.99
N ASP A 71 -4.50 14.71 -9.55
CA ASP A 71 -4.76 15.12 -8.16
C ASP A 71 -5.90 14.33 -7.50
N ARG A 72 -6.83 13.81 -8.31
CA ARG A 72 -7.97 13.02 -7.82
C ARG A 72 -7.65 11.55 -7.57
N THR A 73 -6.61 11.01 -8.21
CA THR A 73 -6.28 9.57 -8.16
C THR A 73 -6.00 9.07 -6.75
N PRO A 74 -5.15 9.73 -5.92
CA PRO A 74 -4.88 9.27 -4.56
C PRO A 74 -6.13 9.28 -3.69
N SER A 75 -6.94 10.34 -3.79
CA SER A 75 -8.15 10.51 -2.96
C SER A 75 -9.22 9.46 -3.27
N GLU A 76 -9.45 9.16 -4.55
CA GLU A 76 -10.43 8.14 -4.95
C GLU A 76 -9.93 6.72 -4.70
N ALA A 77 -8.62 6.46 -4.88
CA ALA A 77 -8.01 5.19 -4.51
C ALA A 77 -8.14 4.91 -3.00
N LEU A 78 -7.84 5.90 -2.17
CA LEU A 78 -7.99 5.82 -0.72
C LEU A 78 -9.45 5.58 -0.32
N ARG A 79 -10.39 6.35 -0.89
CA ARG A 79 -11.83 6.18 -0.61
C ARG A 79 -12.31 4.78 -0.97
N ALA A 80 -11.90 4.26 -2.13
CA ALA A 80 -12.27 2.92 -2.57
C ALA A 80 -11.68 1.83 -1.67
N LEU A 81 -10.44 1.99 -1.20
CA LEU A 81 -9.79 1.07 -0.27
C LEU A 81 -10.49 1.06 1.09
N LEU A 82 -10.72 2.23 1.70
CA LEU A 82 -11.43 2.33 2.99
C LEU A 82 -12.84 1.74 2.89
N HIS A 83 -13.56 2.01 1.79
CA HIS A 83 -14.87 1.39 1.56
C HIS A 83 -14.82 -0.14 1.53
N ARG A 84 -13.76 -0.72 0.95
CA ARG A 84 -13.56 -2.18 0.94
C ARG A 84 -13.13 -2.71 2.32
N MET A 85 -12.30 -1.97 3.05
CA MET A 85 -11.86 -2.35 4.40
C MET A 85 -13.04 -2.40 5.39
N HIS A 86 -13.99 -1.48 5.31
CA HIS A 86 -15.20 -1.53 6.14
C HIS A 86 -16.10 -2.74 5.83
N LYS A 87 -15.90 -3.39 4.69
CA LYS A 87 -16.61 -4.61 4.27
C LYS A 87 -15.70 -5.83 4.25
N ASP A 88 -14.55 -5.75 4.91
CA ASP A 88 -13.59 -6.85 4.95
C ASP A 88 -14.18 -8.00 5.76
N ARG A 89 -14.38 -9.15 5.11
CA ARG A 89 -14.95 -10.35 5.75
C ARG A 89 -14.09 -10.90 6.88
N ASN A 90 -12.81 -10.53 6.91
CA ASN A 90 -11.86 -10.98 7.92
C ASN A 90 -11.98 -10.16 9.22
N VAL A 91 -12.71 -9.04 9.22
CA VAL A 91 -12.88 -8.18 10.39
C VAL A 91 -14.29 -8.35 10.94
N ASP A 92 -14.40 -8.75 12.21
CA ASP A 92 -15.66 -8.70 12.92
C ASP A 92 -16.16 -7.24 13.00
N GLY A 93 -17.47 -7.02 12.81
CA GLY A 93 -18.09 -5.70 12.90
C GLY A 93 -17.77 -4.95 14.20
N GLY A 94 -17.64 -5.66 15.33
CA GLY A 94 -17.27 -5.07 16.63
C GLY A 94 -15.80 -4.64 16.73
N LEU A 95 -14.94 -5.05 15.78
CA LEU A 95 -13.50 -4.77 15.77
C LEU A 95 -13.08 -3.79 14.67
N LEU A 96 -14.02 -3.26 13.89
CA LEU A 96 -13.73 -2.34 12.78
C LEU A 96 -12.92 -1.12 13.23
N GLU A 97 -13.35 -0.44 14.29
CA GLU A 97 -12.62 0.72 14.81
C GLU A 97 -11.20 0.38 15.25
N LEU A 98 -11.00 -0.82 15.82
CA LEU A 98 -9.67 -1.28 16.21
C LEU A 98 -8.80 -1.54 14.96
N ALA A 99 -9.34 -2.24 13.96
CA ALA A 99 -8.64 -2.50 12.70
C ALA A 99 -8.25 -1.19 11.98
N GLU A 100 -9.13 -0.19 11.98
CA GLU A 100 -8.84 1.14 11.45
C GLU A 100 -7.72 1.85 12.22
N ARG A 101 -7.76 1.82 13.56
CA ARG A 101 -6.67 2.40 14.38
C ARG A 101 -5.33 1.71 14.12
N GLN A 102 -5.32 0.38 14.05
CA GLN A 102 -4.11 -0.40 13.76
C GLN A 102 -3.58 -0.06 12.36
N PHE A 103 -4.44 -0.04 11.35
CA PHE A 103 -4.06 0.33 9.99
C PHE A 103 -3.49 1.75 9.90
N ASN A 104 -4.13 2.73 10.53
CA ASN A 104 -3.66 4.11 10.53
C ASN A 104 -2.28 4.27 11.19
N ALA A 105 -2.02 3.52 12.27
CA ALA A 105 -0.71 3.49 12.90
C ALA A 105 0.37 2.94 11.95
N ARG A 106 0.09 1.84 11.24
CA ARG A 106 1.00 1.26 10.23
C ARG A 106 1.23 2.23 9.08
N LEU A 107 0.16 2.78 8.52
CA LEU A 107 0.25 3.73 7.40
C LEU A 107 1.10 4.95 7.76
N SER A 108 0.96 5.50 8.97
CA SER A 108 1.80 6.62 9.43
C SER A 108 3.26 6.22 9.51
N ALA A 109 3.59 5.14 10.23
CA ALA A 109 4.96 4.68 10.40
C ALA A 109 5.66 4.33 9.07
N TYR A 110 4.93 3.67 8.15
CA TYR A 110 5.46 3.35 6.83
C TYR A 110 5.64 4.58 5.97
N ARG A 111 4.74 5.57 6.03
CA ARG A 111 4.91 6.85 5.35
C ARG A 111 6.19 7.54 5.83
N ASP A 112 6.36 7.66 7.13
CA ASP A 112 7.53 8.32 7.73
C ASP A 112 8.84 7.64 7.29
N ALA A 113 8.88 6.30 7.34
CA ALA A 113 10.01 5.51 6.86
C ALA A 113 10.28 5.71 5.36
N PHE A 114 9.22 5.78 4.55
CA PHE A 114 9.29 5.92 3.11
C PHE A 114 9.79 7.31 2.68
N THR A 115 9.38 8.36 3.39
CA THR A 115 9.74 9.77 3.08
C THR A 115 11.00 10.25 3.79
N SER A 116 11.50 9.49 4.77
CA SER A 116 12.71 9.85 5.51
C SER A 116 13.94 9.98 4.61
N ARG A 117 14.75 11.02 4.88
CA ARG A 117 16.03 11.31 4.19
C ARG A 117 17.25 10.71 4.92
N THR A 118 17.03 9.86 5.91
CA THR A 118 18.12 9.14 6.61
C THR A 118 18.86 8.21 5.64
N PRO A 119 20.17 7.96 5.83
CA PRO A 119 20.90 6.95 5.07
C PRO A 119 20.21 5.58 5.03
N GLY A 120 20.48 4.81 3.98
CA GLY A 120 19.85 3.51 3.73
C GLY A 120 18.64 3.57 2.80
N SER A 121 18.09 2.41 2.44
CA SER A 121 16.96 2.32 1.51
C SER A 121 15.62 2.52 2.23
N SER A 122 14.62 3.11 1.53
CA SER A 122 13.27 3.24 2.09
C SER A 122 12.60 1.88 2.33
N THR A 123 12.91 0.89 1.50
CA THR A 123 12.40 -0.49 1.66
C THR A 123 12.93 -1.14 2.94
N THR A 124 14.22 -0.95 3.26
CA THR A 124 14.81 -1.39 4.53
C THR A 124 14.10 -0.76 5.73
N ARG A 125 13.87 0.56 5.72
CA ARG A 125 13.21 1.24 6.83
C ARG A 125 11.76 0.79 7.03
N VAL A 126 11.02 0.58 5.94
CA VAL A 126 9.66 0.04 6.01
C VAL A 126 9.69 -1.40 6.55
N ALA A 127 10.65 -2.22 6.13
CA ALA A 127 10.83 -3.58 6.64
C ALA A 127 11.14 -3.61 8.14
N GLN A 128 11.99 -2.71 8.62
CA GLN A 128 12.26 -2.54 10.06
C GLN A 128 10.98 -2.20 10.83
N ASN A 129 10.13 -1.30 10.30
CA ASN A 129 8.84 -0.99 10.93
C ASN A 129 7.88 -2.19 10.89
N LEU A 130 7.81 -2.94 9.78
CA LEU A 130 7.01 -4.17 9.70
C LEU A 130 7.42 -5.15 10.79
N LEU A 131 8.72 -5.40 10.93
CA LEU A 131 9.25 -6.32 11.92
C LEU A 131 9.04 -5.78 13.34
N ALA A 132 9.18 -4.47 13.57
CA ALA A 132 8.87 -3.85 14.86
C ALA A 132 7.41 -4.06 15.28
N PHE A 133 6.44 -3.87 14.38
CA PHE A 133 5.02 -4.14 14.66
C PHE A 133 4.73 -5.63 14.86
N SER A 134 5.51 -6.49 14.20
CA SER A 134 5.38 -7.93 14.27
C SER A 134 6.12 -8.57 15.45
N GLY A 135 6.94 -7.80 16.20
CA GLY A 135 7.76 -8.29 17.32
C GLY A 135 9.11 -8.91 16.93
N GLY A 136 9.57 -8.70 15.69
CA GLY A 136 10.81 -9.22 15.13
C GLY A 136 12.03 -8.28 15.26
N PRO A 137 13.19 -8.71 14.71
CA PRO A 137 14.43 -7.95 14.77
C PRO A 137 14.38 -6.71 13.85
N ILE A 138 15.08 -5.63 14.24
CA ILE A 138 15.06 -4.35 13.52
C ILE A 138 16.44 -3.86 13.07
N ARG A 139 17.52 -4.59 13.38
CA ARG A 139 18.86 -4.18 12.93
C ARG A 139 19.01 -4.41 11.43
N GLU A 140 19.62 -3.45 10.74
CA GLU A 140 19.71 -3.43 9.27
C GLU A 140 20.43 -4.65 8.67
N ASP A 141 21.40 -5.23 9.39
CA ASP A 141 22.19 -6.38 8.98
C ASP A 141 21.48 -7.74 9.20
N GLU A 142 20.31 -7.74 9.83
CA GLU A 142 19.58 -8.96 10.15
C GLU A 142 18.99 -9.59 8.87
N PRO A 143 19.14 -10.91 8.66
CA PRO A 143 18.58 -11.60 7.49
C PRO A 143 17.08 -11.38 7.31
N ALA A 144 16.33 -11.28 8.42
CA ALA A 144 14.89 -10.98 8.39
C ALA A 144 14.61 -9.56 7.86
N VAL A 145 15.43 -8.56 8.21
CA VAL A 145 15.27 -7.19 7.70
C VAL A 145 15.58 -7.14 6.20
N LEU A 146 16.64 -7.82 5.75
CA LEU A 146 17.00 -7.91 4.33
C LEU A 146 15.88 -8.55 3.49
N ARG A 147 15.37 -9.71 3.93
CA ARG A 147 14.23 -10.37 3.28
C ARG A 147 12.96 -9.52 3.32
N GLY A 148 12.72 -8.82 4.44
CA GLY A 148 11.61 -7.87 4.55
C GLY A 148 11.75 -6.73 3.55
N ALA A 149 12.95 -6.22 3.31
CA ALA A 149 13.19 -5.15 2.33
C ALA A 149 12.89 -5.63 0.89
N GLU A 150 13.25 -6.87 0.55
CA GLU A 150 12.91 -7.50 -0.73
C GLU A 150 11.39 -7.68 -0.89
N LEU A 151 10.70 -8.10 0.17
CA LEU A 151 9.24 -8.21 0.19
C LEU A 151 8.56 -6.84 -0.03
N VAL A 152 9.03 -5.80 0.65
CA VAL A 152 8.53 -4.43 0.47
C VAL A 152 8.76 -3.96 -0.97
N ALA A 153 9.94 -4.21 -1.53
CA ALA A 153 10.25 -3.86 -2.91
C ALA A 153 9.29 -4.55 -3.90
N ARG A 154 9.02 -5.85 -3.71
CA ARG A 154 8.03 -6.60 -4.50
C ARG A 154 6.63 -6.01 -4.39
N TYR A 155 6.14 -5.71 -3.18
CA TYR A 155 4.81 -5.11 -3.01
C TYR A 155 4.70 -3.71 -3.60
N LEU A 156 5.77 -2.91 -3.59
CA LEU A 156 5.82 -1.63 -4.29
C LEU A 156 5.69 -1.81 -5.80
N LEU A 157 6.40 -2.79 -6.39
CA LEU A 157 6.31 -3.11 -7.81
C LEU A 157 4.91 -3.60 -8.21
N GLU A 158 4.34 -4.53 -7.43
CA GLU A 158 2.98 -5.04 -7.66
C GLU A 158 1.92 -3.94 -7.55
N SER A 159 2.07 -3.04 -6.57
CA SER A 159 1.17 -1.89 -6.41
C SER A 159 1.29 -0.93 -7.59
N ASN A 160 2.52 -0.64 -8.05
CA ASN A 160 2.75 0.20 -9.23
C ASN A 160 2.16 -0.40 -10.51
N ALA A 161 2.34 -1.70 -10.73
CA ALA A 161 1.75 -2.41 -11.86
C ALA A 161 0.22 -2.33 -11.81
N SER A 162 -0.38 -2.57 -10.64
CA SER A 162 -1.83 -2.49 -10.43
C SER A 162 -2.37 -1.07 -10.64
N LEU A 163 -1.59 -0.05 -10.25
CA LEU A 163 -1.94 1.35 -10.46
C LEU A 163 -1.97 1.67 -11.97
N ARG A 164 -0.96 1.23 -12.72
CA ARG A 164 -0.90 1.42 -14.18
C ARG A 164 -1.99 0.67 -14.93
N GLU A 165 -2.26 -0.58 -14.55
CA GLU A 165 -3.36 -1.35 -15.13
C GLU A 165 -4.71 -0.66 -14.89
N SER A 166 -4.91 -0.12 -13.69
CA SER A 166 -6.18 0.52 -13.32
C SER A 166 -6.35 1.90 -13.92
N PHE A 167 -5.30 2.73 -13.94
CA PHE A 167 -5.40 4.16 -14.28
C PHE A 167 -4.75 4.55 -15.61
N GLY A 168 -3.93 3.69 -16.20
CA GLY A 168 -3.09 3.94 -17.36
C GLY A 168 -1.65 4.24 -16.98
N GLU A 169 -0.78 4.38 -17.99
CA GLU A 169 0.57 4.91 -17.77
C GLU A 169 0.53 6.45 -17.76
N PRO A 170 1.43 7.11 -17.00
CA PRO A 170 1.60 8.56 -17.10
C PRO A 170 2.00 8.92 -18.54
N GLN A 171 1.07 9.52 -19.29
CA GLN A 171 1.40 10.19 -20.54
C GLN A 171 2.00 11.55 -20.18
N LEU A 172 3.32 11.61 -20.04
CA LEU A 172 4.01 12.89 -20.19
C LEU A 172 3.86 13.30 -21.67
N PRO A 173 3.43 14.54 -21.98
CA PRO A 173 3.50 15.04 -23.34
C PRO A 173 4.94 14.88 -23.85
N GLU A 174 5.13 14.27 -25.02
CA GLU A 174 6.47 13.91 -25.55
C GLU A 174 7.43 15.11 -25.72
N ASP A 175 6.96 16.35 -25.59
CA ASP A 175 7.73 17.56 -25.90
C ASP A 175 7.80 18.63 -24.79
N VAL A 176 7.56 18.30 -23.52
CA VAL A 176 7.68 19.31 -22.45
C VAL A 176 8.62 18.87 -21.33
N ALA A 177 9.79 19.50 -21.27
CA ALA A 177 10.68 19.35 -20.13
C ALA A 177 9.98 19.79 -18.82
N PRO A 178 10.19 19.09 -17.70
CA PRO A 178 9.50 19.36 -16.41
C PRO A 178 9.61 20.81 -15.91
N SER A 179 10.59 21.57 -16.39
CA SER A 179 10.81 22.97 -16.04
C SER A 179 9.83 23.97 -16.68
N MET A 180 8.95 23.52 -17.57
CA MET A 180 8.09 24.40 -18.39
C MET A 180 6.61 24.38 -18.01
N VAL A 181 6.20 23.60 -17.01
CA VAL A 181 4.83 23.62 -16.49
C VAL A 181 4.81 24.53 -15.25
N ARG A 182 4.35 25.77 -15.45
CA ARG A 182 4.01 26.73 -14.39
C ARG A 182 2.52 27.02 -14.40
#